data_AF-A0A914CPU1-F1
#
_entry.id   AF-A0A914CPU1-F1
#
_cell.length_a   1.000
_cell.length_b   1.000
_cell.length_c   1.000
_cell.angle_alpha   90.00
_cell.angle_beta   90.00
_cell.angle_gamma   90.00
#
_symmetry.space_group_name_H-M   'P 1'
#
loop_
_entity.id
_entity.type
_entity.pdbx_description
1 polymer ?
#
loop_
_entity_poly.entity_id
_entity_poly.type
_entity_poly.pdbx_seq_one_letter_code
_entity_poly.pdbx_strand_id
1 'polypeptide(L)'
;KKNWEVLFITDPADEMVLLFMLQFQLKNIESVENWLKNEGVETVEHEKELTRDTNKKEFLTWVKSNLGSVKVNDIKPSSQASDHPFIITVAAEPGVARHLMRLGQIKDKEHLVMLKPVLHVNFNHPAITGLMKRRKVDEGLSVKVIEQLYDNALITSGLLKDPSQMVPRLNQILGELLQGEKSTILVP
;
A
#
# COMPACT_ATOMS: atom_id res chain seq x y z
N LYS A 1 -2.39 -7.76 -20.83
CA LYS A 1 -0.91 -7.93 -20.84
C LYS A 1 -0.39 -7.34 -22.16
N LYS A 2 0.38 -6.25 -22.11
CA LYS A 2 1.08 -5.72 -23.29
C LYS A 2 2.35 -6.58 -23.50
N ASN A 3 2.70 -6.94 -24.74
CA ASN A 3 3.81 -7.85 -25.06
C ASN A 3 5.17 -7.15 -24.93
N TRP A 4 5.55 -6.78 -23.70
CA TRP A 4 6.75 -6.00 -23.39
C TRP A 4 7.79 -6.87 -22.72
N GLU A 5 9.06 -6.66 -23.09
CA GLU A 5 10.20 -7.27 -22.44
C GLU A 5 10.56 -6.46 -21.19
N VAL A 6 10.84 -7.15 -20.08
CA VAL A 6 11.17 -6.54 -18.80
C VAL A 6 12.55 -7.01 -18.36
N LEU A 7 13.43 -6.07 -18.04
CA LEU A 7 14.75 -6.35 -17.49
C LEU A 7 14.63 -6.55 -15.97
N PHE A 8 15.03 -7.74 -15.50
CA PHE A 8 15.13 -8.01 -14.06
C PHE A 8 16.55 -7.77 -13.59
N ILE A 9 16.67 -6.98 -12.53
CA ILE A 9 17.94 -6.61 -11.92
C ILE A 9 17.96 -7.21 -10.52
N THR A 10 19.04 -7.91 -10.18
CA THR A 10 19.13 -8.65 -8.91
C THR A 10 20.26 -8.15 -8.02
N ASP A 11 21.31 -7.56 -8.60
CA ASP A 11 22.41 -6.99 -7.82
C ASP A 11 22.05 -5.57 -7.33
N PRO A 12 22.23 -5.26 -6.04
CA PRO A 12 22.09 -3.90 -5.51
C PRO A 12 22.94 -2.83 -6.21
N ALA A 13 24.08 -3.21 -6.80
CA ALA A 13 24.96 -2.32 -7.55
C ALA A 13 24.34 -1.89 -8.89
N ASP A 14 23.66 -2.81 -9.57
CA ASP A 14 23.02 -2.55 -10.87
C ASP A 14 21.91 -1.49 -10.75
N GLU A 15 21.19 -1.46 -9.62
CA GLU A 15 20.18 -0.44 -9.34
C GLU A 15 20.79 0.98 -9.37
N MET A 16 22.02 1.15 -8.87
CA MET A 16 22.73 2.43 -8.92
C MET A 16 23.19 2.77 -10.33
N VAL A 17 23.69 1.78 -11.07
CA VAL A 17 24.12 1.98 -12.45
C VAL A 17 22.95 2.47 -13.29
N LEU A 18 21.78 1.83 -13.16
CA LEU A 18 20.60 2.17 -13.95
C LEU A 18 19.92 3.47 -13.50
N LEU A 19 20.00 3.81 -12.20
CA LEU A 19 19.56 5.11 -11.71
C LEU A 19 20.32 6.27 -12.36
N PHE A 20 21.63 6.11 -12.60
CA PHE A 20 22.44 7.13 -13.28
C PHE A 20 22.45 6.97 -14.80
N MET A 21 22.19 5.77 -15.32
CA MET A 21 22.09 5.46 -16.73
C MET A 21 20.67 5.71 -17.24
N LEU A 22 20.35 6.99 -17.47
CA LEU A 22 19.03 7.40 -17.94
C LEU A 22 18.69 6.90 -19.35
N GLN A 23 19.70 6.65 -20.19
CA GLN A 23 19.54 6.23 -21.58
C GLN A 23 20.56 5.17 -21.98
N PHE A 24 20.10 4.21 -22.79
CA PHE A 24 20.95 3.26 -23.48
C PHE A 24 20.56 3.21 -24.96
N GLN A 25 21.50 3.45 -25.88
CA GLN A 25 21.25 3.50 -27.32
C GLN A 25 20.04 4.39 -27.70
N LEU A 26 19.97 5.59 -27.13
CA LEU A 26 18.87 6.56 -27.32
C LEU A 26 17.48 6.09 -26.83
N LYS A 27 17.42 4.96 -26.12
CA LYS A 27 16.20 4.49 -25.44
C LYS A 27 16.26 4.90 -23.97
N ASN A 28 15.18 5.51 -23.48
CA ASN A 28 15.05 5.83 -22.06
C ASN A 28 14.88 4.53 -21.27
N ILE A 29 15.60 4.44 -20.15
CA ILE A 29 15.39 3.38 -19.17
C ILE A 29 14.40 3.93 -18.14
N GLU A 30 13.31 3.21 -17.92
CA GLU A 30 12.29 3.59 -16.94
C GLU A 30 11.91 2.38 -16.10
N SER A 31 11.78 2.57 -14.79
CA SER A 31 11.21 1.55 -13.91
C SER A 31 9.76 1.27 -14.32
N VAL A 32 9.39 -0.02 -14.36
CA VAL A 32 8.01 -0.46 -14.62
C VAL A 32 7.03 0.24 -13.69
N GLU A 33 7.41 0.48 -12.44
CA GLU A 33 6.59 1.14 -11.42
C GLU A 33 6.30 2.61 -11.79
N ASN A 34 7.27 3.32 -12.37
CA ASN A 34 7.12 4.70 -12.83
C ASN A 34 6.35 4.78 -14.14
N TRP A 35 6.67 3.90 -15.09
CA TRP A 35 5.96 3.82 -16.36
C TRP A 35 4.45 3.63 -16.16
N LEU A 36 4.09 2.73 -15.23
CA LEU A 36 2.70 2.42 -14.88
C LEU A 36 1.96 3.62 -14.26
N LYS A 37 2.69 4.52 -13.58
CA LYS A 37 2.16 5.75 -12.99
C LYS A 37 1.93 6.84 -14.05
N ASN A 38 2.77 6.89 -15.08
CA ASN A 38 2.80 7.98 -16.06
C ASN A 38 1.90 7.74 -17.29
N GLU A 39 1.85 6.51 -17.83
CA GLU A 39 1.06 6.20 -19.04
C GLU A 39 -0.41 5.82 -18.77
N GLY A 40 -0.85 5.87 -17.52
CA GLY A 40 -2.23 5.60 -17.13
C GLY A 40 -3.18 6.76 -17.45
N VAL A 41 -3.52 6.99 -18.72
CA VAL A 41 -4.61 7.92 -19.05
C VAL A 41 -5.97 7.37 -18.55
N GLU A 42 -6.14 6.04 -18.60
CA GLU A 42 -7.32 5.34 -18.04
C GLU A 42 -7.39 5.41 -16.50
N THR A 43 -6.27 5.57 -15.81
CA THR A 43 -6.23 5.54 -14.35
C THR A 43 -6.79 6.82 -13.73
N VAL A 44 -6.61 7.97 -14.37
CA VAL A 44 -7.06 9.27 -13.84
C VAL A 44 -8.58 9.43 -13.93
N GLU A 45 -9.22 8.92 -14.98
CA GLU A 45 -10.69 8.95 -15.12
C GLU A 45 -11.36 8.00 -14.13
N HIS A 46 -10.86 6.77 -14.00
CA HIS A 46 -11.36 5.82 -13.01
C HIS A 46 -11.16 6.29 -11.57
N GLU A 47 -10.04 6.94 -11.24
CA GLU A 47 -9.84 7.51 -9.91
C GLU A 47 -10.90 8.58 -9.58
N LYS A 48 -11.23 9.44 -10.56
CA LYS A 48 -12.26 10.48 -10.42
C LYS A 48 -13.66 9.90 -10.29
N GLU A 49 -13.98 8.81 -11.00
CA GLU A 49 -15.27 8.12 -10.85
C GLU A 49 -15.39 7.41 -9.50
N LEU A 50 -14.33 6.73 -9.06
CA LEU A 50 -14.30 6.04 -7.77
C LEU A 50 -14.40 7.01 -6.59
N THR A 51 -13.92 8.24 -6.75
CA THR A 51 -14.11 9.31 -5.75
C THR A 51 -15.48 10.00 -5.86
N ARG A 52 -16.33 9.75 -6.85
CA ARG A 52 -17.70 10.32 -6.84
C ARG A 52 -18.61 9.67 -5.80
N ASP A 53 -18.34 8.43 -5.43
CA ASP A 53 -19.09 7.72 -4.38
C ASP A 53 -18.73 8.25 -2.99
N THR A 54 -19.71 8.87 -2.31
CA THR A 54 -19.55 9.43 -0.96
C THR A 54 -19.10 8.39 0.04
N ASN A 55 -19.59 7.15 -0.04
CA ASN A 55 -19.21 6.09 0.89
C ASN A 55 -17.72 5.73 0.77
N LYS A 56 -17.19 5.73 -0.47
CA LYS A 56 -15.77 5.46 -0.73
C LYS A 56 -14.90 6.60 -0.24
N LYS A 57 -15.30 7.85 -0.46
CA LYS A 57 -14.62 9.04 0.09
C LYS A 57 -14.54 8.98 1.62
N GLU A 58 -15.66 8.72 2.29
CA GLU A 58 -15.70 8.57 3.74
C GLU A 58 -14.79 7.44 4.23
N PHE A 59 -14.70 6.33 3.48
CA PHE A 59 -13.77 5.26 3.78
C PHE A 59 -12.31 5.69 3.65
N LEU A 60 -11.94 6.40 2.57
CA LEU A 60 -10.56 6.90 2.41
C LEU A 60 -10.19 7.86 3.54
N THR A 61 -11.09 8.77 3.93
CA THR A 61 -10.88 9.68 5.06
C THR A 61 -10.70 8.91 6.37
N TRP A 62 -11.56 7.92 6.63
CA TRP A 62 -11.46 7.09 7.82
C TRP A 62 -10.15 6.30 7.87
N VAL A 63 -9.70 5.73 6.75
CA VAL A 63 -8.38 5.07 6.67
C VAL A 63 -7.25 6.06 6.95
N LYS A 64 -7.31 7.28 6.38
CA LYS A 64 -6.30 8.33 6.59
C LYS A 64 -6.21 8.74 8.06
N SER A 65 -7.35 8.90 8.73
CA SER A 65 -7.40 9.24 10.15
C SER A 65 -6.80 8.14 11.04
N ASN A 66 -7.04 6.86 10.71
CA ASN A 66 -6.51 5.74 11.49
C ASN A 66 -5.01 5.47 11.27
N LEU A 67 -4.50 5.66 10.05
CA LEU A 67 -3.07 5.50 9.75
C LEU A 67 -2.24 6.72 10.17
N GLY A 68 -2.84 7.91 10.13
CA GLY A 68 -2.18 9.18 10.45
C GLY A 68 -1.24 9.69 9.34
N SER A 69 -0.98 10.99 9.37
CA SER A 69 -0.17 11.69 8.34
C SER A 69 1.31 11.32 8.37
N VAL A 70 1.80 10.69 9.44
CA VAL A 70 3.20 10.24 9.55
C VAL A 70 3.43 8.99 8.69
N LYS A 71 2.44 8.10 8.61
CA LYS A 71 2.54 6.85 7.84
C LYS A 71 2.23 7.07 6.36
N VAL A 72 1.26 7.94 6.06
CA VAL A 72 0.77 8.13 4.68
C VAL A 72 0.63 9.62 4.35
N ASN A 73 1.27 10.05 3.25
CA ASN A 73 1.16 11.41 2.75
C ASN A 73 -0.19 11.64 2.05
N ASP A 74 -0.60 10.70 1.19
CA ASP A 74 -1.87 10.78 0.47
C ASP A 74 -2.54 9.41 0.29
N ILE A 75 -3.88 9.39 0.17
CA ILE A 75 -4.66 8.17 -0.06
C ILE A 75 -5.54 8.34 -1.28
N LYS A 76 -5.44 7.39 -2.21
CA LYS A 76 -6.19 7.40 -3.47
C LYS A 76 -6.89 6.05 -3.72
N PRO A 77 -7.99 6.04 -4.47
CA PRO A 77 -8.50 4.80 -5.03
C PRO A 77 -7.45 4.19 -5.97
N SER A 78 -7.27 2.88 -5.93
CA SER A 78 -6.51 2.17 -6.96
C SER A 78 -7.37 2.05 -8.21
N SER A 79 -6.80 2.43 -9.33
CA SER A 79 -7.36 2.30 -10.68
C SER A 79 -6.96 0.99 -11.35
N GLN A 80 -6.05 0.22 -10.76
CA GLN A 80 -5.48 -0.99 -11.35
C GLN A 80 -6.09 -2.24 -10.72
N ALA A 81 -6.30 -3.25 -11.56
CA ALA A 81 -6.60 -4.60 -11.07
C ALA A 81 -5.35 -5.16 -10.37
N SER A 82 -5.40 -5.21 -9.04
CA SER A 82 -4.37 -5.78 -8.19
C SER A 82 -4.98 -6.85 -7.30
N ASP A 83 -4.23 -7.93 -7.06
CA ASP A 83 -4.60 -8.96 -6.09
C ASP A 83 -4.43 -8.48 -4.64
N HIS A 84 -3.84 -7.30 -4.44
CA HIS A 84 -3.62 -6.73 -3.10
C HIS A 84 -4.69 -5.69 -2.73
N PRO A 85 -5.15 -5.66 -1.47
CA PRO A 85 -6.13 -4.69 -0.98
C PRO A 85 -5.58 -3.26 -0.92
N PHE A 86 -4.30 -3.13 -0.56
CA PHE A 86 -3.56 -1.87 -0.48
C PHE A 86 -2.26 -2.01 -1.26
N ILE A 87 -1.86 -0.93 -1.93
CA ILE A 87 -0.56 -0.79 -2.60
C ILE A 87 0.05 0.54 -2.17
N ILE A 88 1.35 0.56 -1.87
CA ILE A 88 2.07 1.81 -1.53
C ILE A 88 3.01 2.16 -2.66
N THR A 89 2.91 3.40 -3.11
CA THR A 89 3.84 4.03 -4.05
C THR A 89 4.52 5.22 -3.40
N VAL A 90 5.73 5.55 -3.82
CA VAL A 90 6.48 6.70 -3.30
C VAL A 90 6.64 7.77 -4.38
N ALA A 91 6.91 9.01 -3.96
CA ALA A 91 7.13 10.10 -4.90
C ALA A 91 8.51 10.03 -5.57
N ALA A 92 9.51 9.56 -4.83
CA ALA A 92 10.83 9.27 -5.37
C ALA A 92 10.78 8.03 -6.29
N GLU A 93 11.76 7.91 -7.18
CA GLU A 93 11.92 6.66 -7.92
C GLU A 93 12.10 5.49 -6.91
N PRO A 94 11.43 4.35 -7.10
CA PRO A 94 11.57 3.21 -6.22
C PRO A 94 13.02 2.76 -6.01
N GLY A 95 13.87 2.92 -7.03
CA GLY A 95 15.30 2.64 -6.93
C GLY A 95 16.03 3.50 -5.89
N VAL A 96 15.71 4.80 -5.87
CA VAL A 96 16.24 5.74 -4.87
C VAL A 96 15.73 5.37 -3.48
N ALA A 97 14.45 5.05 -3.34
CA ALA A 97 13.88 4.67 -2.05
C ALA A 97 14.57 3.44 -1.44
N ARG A 98 14.75 2.38 -2.23
CA ARG A 98 15.45 1.15 -1.81
C ARG A 98 16.91 1.44 -1.45
N HIS A 99 17.59 2.29 -2.21
CA HIS A 99 18.95 2.70 -1.89
C HIS A 99 19.06 3.44 -0.54
N LEU A 100 18.17 4.40 -0.27
CA LEU A 100 18.14 5.15 1.00
C LEU A 100 17.86 4.23 2.19
N MET A 101 17.02 3.20 2.00
CA MET A 101 16.79 2.17 3.01
C MET A 101 18.05 1.34 3.29
N ARG A 102 18.82 0.95 2.25
CA ARG A 102 20.08 0.22 2.42
C ARG A 102 21.14 1.04 3.16
N LEU A 103 21.24 2.34 2.87
CA LEU A 103 22.13 3.26 3.58
C LEU A 103 21.73 3.51 5.04
N GLY A 104 20.57 3.00 5.47
CA GLY A 104 20.07 3.19 6.83
C GLY A 104 19.62 4.63 7.10
N GLN A 105 19.31 5.42 6.06
CA GLN A 105 18.67 6.72 6.21
C GLN A 105 17.18 6.57 6.51
N ILE A 106 16.58 5.45 6.08
CA ILE A 106 15.22 5.05 6.43
C ILE A 106 15.33 3.83 7.34
N LYS A 107 15.35 4.09 8.66
CA LYS A 107 15.51 3.04 9.68
C LYS A 107 14.18 2.46 10.12
N ASP A 108 13.17 3.31 10.20
CA ASP A 108 11.89 3.04 10.85
C ASP A 108 10.74 3.52 9.97
N LYS A 109 9.53 3.01 10.26
CA LYS A 109 8.30 3.41 9.54
C LYS A 109 8.06 4.91 9.55
N GLU A 110 8.54 5.61 10.58
CA GLU A 110 8.43 7.06 10.73
C GLU A 110 9.26 7.82 9.69
N HIS A 111 10.39 7.25 9.26
CA HIS A 111 11.25 7.84 8.22
C HIS A 111 10.65 7.70 6.81
N LEU A 112 9.66 6.81 6.63
CA LEU A 112 9.00 6.64 5.32
C LEU A 112 8.31 7.92 4.85
N VAL A 113 7.93 8.83 5.75
CA VAL A 113 7.35 10.14 5.39
C VAL A 113 8.23 10.94 4.43
N MET A 114 9.56 10.76 4.49
CA MET A 114 10.53 11.41 3.61
C MET A 114 10.34 11.01 2.13
N LEU A 115 9.79 9.82 1.88
CA LEU A 115 9.49 9.30 0.55
C LEU A 115 8.12 9.73 0.03
N LYS A 116 7.33 10.46 0.84
CA LYS A 116 5.96 10.89 0.55
C LYS A 116 5.07 9.72 0.05
N PRO A 117 4.85 8.69 0.89
CA PRO A 117 4.13 7.49 0.49
C PRO A 117 2.67 7.81 0.20
N VAL A 118 2.18 7.30 -0.93
CA VAL A 118 0.79 7.35 -1.36
C VAL A 118 0.21 5.94 -1.27
N LEU A 119 -0.86 5.79 -0.49
CA LEU A 119 -1.60 4.54 -0.34
C LEU A 119 -2.72 4.46 -1.38
N HIS A 120 -2.69 3.43 -2.20
CA HIS A 120 -3.72 3.12 -3.17
C HIS A 120 -4.64 2.03 -2.62
N VAL A 121 -5.95 2.29 -2.64
CA VAL A 121 -6.97 1.41 -2.06
C VAL A 121 -7.76 0.71 -3.16
N ASN A 122 -7.67 -0.63 -3.21
CA ASN A 122 -8.43 -1.42 -4.17
C ASN A 122 -9.84 -1.74 -3.64
N PHE A 123 -10.82 -0.95 -4.08
CA PHE A 123 -12.23 -1.12 -3.69
C PHE A 123 -12.89 -2.40 -4.20
N ASN A 124 -12.30 -3.06 -5.20
CA ASN A 124 -12.80 -4.32 -5.74
C ASN A 124 -12.28 -5.53 -4.94
N HIS A 125 -11.31 -5.33 -4.04
CA HIS A 125 -10.75 -6.42 -3.25
C HIS A 125 -11.72 -6.84 -2.13
N PRO A 126 -12.02 -8.14 -1.96
CA PRO A 126 -12.99 -8.64 -0.97
C PRO A 126 -12.69 -8.18 0.47
N ALA A 127 -11.41 -8.10 0.85
CA ALA A 127 -11.01 -7.59 2.16
C ALA A 127 -11.42 -6.13 2.39
N ILE A 128 -11.32 -5.27 1.38
CA ILE A 128 -11.74 -3.86 1.48
C ILE A 128 -13.25 -3.76 1.56
N THR A 129 -13.98 -4.53 0.74
CA THR A 129 -15.44 -4.62 0.82
C THR A 129 -15.92 -5.12 2.18
N GLY A 130 -15.26 -6.15 2.73
CA GLY A 130 -15.54 -6.69 4.06
C GLY A 130 -15.25 -5.67 5.16
N LEU A 131 -14.11 -4.98 5.09
CA LEU A 131 -13.72 -3.95 6.05
C LEU A 131 -14.69 -2.76 6.06
N MET A 132 -15.15 -2.31 4.88
CA MET A 132 -16.16 -1.24 4.76
C MET A 132 -17.49 -1.59 5.45
N LYS A 133 -17.85 -2.88 5.53
CA LYS A 133 -19.04 -3.36 6.26
C LYS A 133 -18.73 -3.53 7.74
N ARG A 134 -17.61 -4.18 8.08
CA ARG A 134 -17.24 -4.54 9.46
C ARG A 134 -16.98 -3.31 10.33
N ARG A 135 -16.45 -2.21 9.77
CA ARG A 135 -16.22 -0.96 10.51
C ARG A 135 -17.46 -0.39 11.19
N LYS A 136 -18.66 -0.72 10.72
CA LYS A 136 -19.93 -0.27 11.32
C LYS A 136 -20.38 -1.14 12.50
N VAL A 137 -19.79 -2.32 12.65
CA VAL A 137 -20.15 -3.33 13.67
C VAL A 137 -19.09 -3.37 14.76
N ASP A 138 -17.82 -3.39 14.36
CA ASP A 138 -16.67 -3.51 15.26
C ASP A 138 -15.54 -2.62 14.74
N GLU A 139 -15.47 -1.41 15.26
CA GLU A 139 -14.42 -0.46 14.89
C GLU A 139 -13.05 -0.92 15.40
N GLY A 140 -12.97 -1.51 16.60
CA GLY A 140 -11.71 -1.95 17.21
C GLY A 140 -10.96 -2.97 16.36
N LEU A 141 -11.67 -4.03 15.93
CA LEU A 141 -11.11 -5.02 15.01
C LEU A 141 -10.76 -4.40 13.65
N SER A 142 -11.61 -3.50 13.15
CA SER A 142 -11.42 -2.87 11.85
C SER A 142 -10.17 -1.99 11.80
N VAL A 143 -9.86 -1.27 12.88
CA VAL A 143 -8.61 -0.48 13.00
C VAL A 143 -7.38 -1.38 12.97
N LYS A 144 -7.39 -2.51 13.69
CA LYS A 144 -6.29 -3.49 13.66
C LYS A 144 -6.09 -4.05 12.25
N VAL A 145 -7.18 -4.36 11.56
CA VAL A 145 -7.15 -4.87 10.18
C VAL A 145 -6.56 -3.83 9.22
N ILE A 146 -6.94 -2.54 9.30
CA ILE A 146 -6.32 -1.50 8.47
C ILE A 146 -4.80 -1.50 8.66
N GLU A 147 -4.35 -1.50 9.92
CA GLU A 147 -2.94 -1.42 10.22
C GLU A 147 -2.18 -2.66 9.73
N GLN A 148 -2.83 -3.83 9.79
CA GLN A 148 -2.31 -5.06 9.22
C GLN A 148 -2.20 -5.01 7.69
N LEU A 149 -3.25 -4.52 7.01
CA LEU A 149 -3.25 -4.37 5.56
C LEU A 149 -2.21 -3.35 5.10
N TYR A 150 -1.98 -2.30 5.87
CA TYR A 150 -0.94 -1.31 5.61
C TYR A 150 0.45 -1.92 5.69
N ASP A 151 0.75 -2.70 6.73
CA ASP A 151 2.04 -3.38 6.84
C ASP A 151 2.24 -4.43 5.74
N ASN A 152 1.18 -5.16 5.36
CA ASN A 152 1.22 -6.04 4.19
C ASN A 152 1.61 -5.27 2.91
N ALA A 153 1.04 -4.08 2.71
CA ALA A 153 1.36 -3.24 1.56
C ALA A 153 2.82 -2.75 1.59
N LEU A 154 3.36 -2.41 2.77
CA LEU A 154 4.77 -2.06 2.92
C LEU A 154 5.70 -3.22 2.58
N ILE A 155 5.34 -4.46 2.97
CA ILE A 155 6.10 -5.66 2.61
C ILE A 155 6.10 -5.86 1.10
N THR A 156 4.92 -5.82 0.46
CA THR A 156 4.82 -6.04 -0.99
C THR A 156 5.55 -4.96 -1.78
N SER A 157 5.60 -3.72 -1.27
CA SER A 157 6.37 -2.63 -1.88
C SER A 157 7.87 -2.66 -1.55
N GLY A 158 8.33 -3.59 -0.71
CA GLY A 158 9.72 -3.67 -0.26
C GLY A 158 10.16 -2.52 0.64
N LEU A 159 9.20 -1.82 1.26
CA LEU A 159 9.41 -0.64 2.11
C LEU A 159 9.43 -0.99 3.61
N LEU A 160 9.25 -2.26 3.97
CA LEU A 160 9.37 -2.74 5.35
C LEU A 160 10.62 -3.60 5.53
N LYS A 161 11.50 -3.18 6.46
CA LYS A 161 12.74 -3.91 6.77
C LYS A 161 12.51 -5.10 7.72
N ASP A 162 11.71 -4.91 8.76
CA ASP A 162 11.40 -5.95 9.75
C ASP A 162 9.88 -6.13 9.92
N PRO A 163 9.31 -7.27 9.49
CA PRO A 163 7.90 -7.59 9.67
C PRO A 163 7.60 -8.23 11.04
N SER A 164 8.56 -8.42 11.94
CA SER A 164 8.32 -9.10 13.22
C SER A 164 7.28 -8.36 14.08
N GLN A 165 7.24 -7.03 13.99
CA GLN A 165 6.35 -6.19 14.79
C GLN A 165 4.86 -6.34 14.45
N MET A 166 4.50 -6.82 13.27
CA MET A 166 3.10 -7.06 12.89
C MET A 166 2.59 -8.45 13.30
N VAL A 167 3.48 -9.38 13.65
CA VAL A 167 3.10 -10.76 14.01
C VAL A 167 2.17 -10.81 15.24
N PRO A 168 2.43 -10.08 16.35
CA PRO A 168 1.51 -10.06 17.48
C PRO A 168 0.11 -9.56 17.11
N ARG A 169 0.02 -8.53 16.28
CA ARG A 169 -1.27 -7.98 15.81
C ARG A 169 -2.00 -8.97 14.91
N LEU A 170 -1.30 -9.65 14.01
CA LEU A 170 -1.87 -10.70 13.19
C LEU A 170 -2.48 -11.81 14.06
N ASN A 171 -1.72 -12.28 15.05
CA ASN A 171 -2.19 -13.31 15.98
C ASN A 171 -3.39 -12.84 16.81
N GLN A 172 -3.42 -11.56 17.22
CA GLN A 172 -4.57 -10.98 17.90
C GLN A 172 -5.81 -10.97 17.00
N ILE A 173 -5.69 -10.51 15.75
CA ILE A 173 -6.81 -10.50 14.78
C ILE A 173 -7.33 -11.92 14.57
N LEU A 174 -6.44 -12.90 14.36
CA LEU A 174 -6.83 -14.31 14.20
C LEU A 174 -7.53 -14.84 15.45
N GLY A 175 -7.02 -14.53 16.64
CA GLY A 175 -7.63 -14.93 17.91
C GLY A 175 -9.03 -14.37 18.09
N GLU A 176 -9.24 -13.08 17.84
CA GLU A 176 -10.55 -12.42 17.92
C GLU A 176 -11.55 -13.00 16.93
N LEU A 177 -11.11 -13.34 15.70
CA LEU A 177 -11.97 -13.97 14.69
C LEU A 177 -12.34 -15.42 15.03
N LEU A 178 -11.42 -16.18 15.61
CA LEU A 178 -11.65 -17.60 15.95
C LEU A 178 -12.45 -17.78 17.24
N GLN A 179 -12.38 -16.85 18.19
CA GLN A 179 -13.12 -16.94 19.45
C GLN A 179 -14.62 -16.63 19.30
N GLY A 180 -15.06 -16.15 18.13
CA GLY A 180 -16.45 -15.76 17.87
C GLY A 180 -16.87 -14.55 18.71
N GLU A 181 -17.87 -13.81 18.24
CA GLU A 181 -18.52 -12.80 19.08
C GLU A 181 -19.00 -13.50 20.35
N LYS A 182 -18.47 -13.11 21.52
CA LYS A 182 -18.95 -13.62 22.81
C LYS A 182 -20.45 -13.44 22.83
N SER A 183 -21.18 -14.53 22.63
CA SER A 183 -22.64 -14.54 22.69
C SER A 183 -22.99 -14.22 24.14
N THR A 184 -23.19 -12.94 24.41
CA THR A 184 -23.79 -12.48 25.65
C THR A 184 -25.27 -12.76 25.49
N ILE A 185 -25.62 -14.04 25.59
CA ILE A 185 -26.99 -14.44 25.89
C ILE A 185 -27.20 -13.95 27.31
N LEU A 186 -27.79 -12.76 27.43
CA LEU A 186 -28.44 -12.31 28.66
C LEU A 186 -29.47 -13.38 28.99
N VAL A 187 -29.13 -14.24 29.96
CA VAL A 187 -30.09 -15.14 30.57
C VAL A 187 -31.06 -14.26 31.37
N PRO A 188 -32.39 -14.43 31.23
CA PRO A 188 -33.41 -13.58 31.85
C PRO A 188 -33.36 -13.58 33.39
#